data_AF-A0A4Y8GJY5-F1
#
_entry.id   AF-A0A4Y8GJY5-F1
#
_cell.length_a   1.000
_cell.length_b   1.000
_cell.length_c   1.000
_cell.angle_alpha   90.00
_cell.angle_beta   90.00
_cell.angle_gamma   90.00
#
_symmetry.space_group_name_H-M   'P 1'
#
loop_
_entity.id
_entity.type
_entity.pdbx_description
1 polymer ?
#
loop_
_entity_poly.entity_id
_entity_poly.type
_entity_poly.pdbx_seq_one_letter_code
_entity_poly.pdbx_strand_id
1 'polypeptide(L)'
;MEKQRRQLFALVEAMNEALDKQRWRRLPALHQQVMRQFHDYATAETDATQLCAVKAQLYGAFNALIKRREQRAEVLKARMEQHQRHQEGVLAYSIVNLLSEKS
;
A
#
# COMPACT_ATOMS: atom_id res chain seq x y z
N MET A 1 14.19 -9.93 24.00
CA MET A 1 13.01 -10.23 23.17
C MET A 1 12.01 -9.08 23.09
N GLU A 2 11.59 -8.49 24.21
CA GLU A 2 10.57 -7.42 24.22
C GLU A 2 10.94 -6.17 23.40
N LYS A 3 12.20 -5.72 23.46
CA LYS A 3 12.69 -4.60 22.63
C LYS A 3 12.64 -4.89 21.12
N GLN A 4 12.98 -6.10 20.70
CA GLN A 4 12.95 -6.52 19.29
C GLN A 4 11.50 -6.60 18.80
N ARG A 5 10.59 -7.11 19.63
CA ARG A 5 9.16 -7.16 19.32
C ARG A 5 8.57 -5.75 19.16
N ARG A 6 8.92 -4.80 20.04
CA ARG A 6 8.50 -3.39 19.90
C ARG A 6 9.06 -2.75 18.63
N GLN A 7 10.31 -3.04 18.26
CA GLN A 7 10.90 -2.54 17.01
C GLN A 7 10.19 -3.10 15.77
N LEU A 8 9.82 -4.38 15.76
CA LEU A 8 9.03 -5.00 14.70
C LEU A 8 7.67 -4.30 14.50
N PHE A 9 6.95 -4.03 15.59
CA PHE A 9 5.67 -3.32 15.51
C PHE A 9 5.84 -1.85 15.09
N ALA A 10 6.89 -1.17 15.57
CA ALA A 10 7.20 0.19 15.13
C ALA A 10 7.49 0.27 13.63
N LEU A 11 8.14 -0.74 13.04
CA LEU A 11 8.34 -0.80 11.60
C LEU A 11 7.04 -1.02 10.82
N VAL A 12 6.12 -1.84 11.35
CA VAL A 12 4.79 -2.03 10.77
C VAL A 12 3.96 -0.74 10.83
N GLU A 13 4.04 0.01 11.94
CA GLU A 13 3.42 1.33 12.05
C GLU A 13 4.03 2.33 11.06
N ALA A 14 5.36 2.36 10.92
CA ALA A 14 6.04 3.19 9.93
C ALA A 14 5.65 2.83 8.48
N MET A 15 5.36 1.56 8.20
CA MET A 15 4.80 1.13 6.91
C MET A 15 3.36 1.64 6.69
N ASN A 16 2.51 1.63 7.73
CA ASN A 16 1.17 2.21 7.68
C ASN A 16 1.24 3.73 7.43
N GLU A 17 2.07 4.44 8.19
CA GLU A 17 2.23 5.89 8.04
C GLU A 17 2.81 6.26 6.65
N ALA A 18 3.73 5.45 6.13
CA ALA A 18 4.25 5.62 4.77
C ALA A 18 3.17 5.45 3.70
N LEU A 19 2.17 4.57 3.92
CA LEU A 19 1.02 4.44 3.01
C LEU A 19 0.09 5.63 3.09
N ASP A 20 -0.22 6.10 4.30
CA ASP A 20 -1.09 7.26 4.53
C ASP A 20 -0.47 8.52 3.89
N LYS A 21 0.84 8.72 4.06
CA LYS A 21 1.60 9.83 3.47
C LYS A 21 1.95 9.64 2.00
N GLN A 22 1.46 8.58 1.34
CA GLN A 22 1.73 8.29 -0.06
C GLN A 22 3.23 8.21 -0.39
N ARG A 23 4.05 7.69 0.54
CA ARG A 23 5.51 7.53 0.40
C ARG A 23 5.87 6.13 -0.08
N TRP A 24 5.31 5.76 -1.22
CA TRP A 24 5.37 4.39 -1.77
C TRP A 24 6.79 3.88 -2.02
N ARG A 25 7.72 4.78 -2.37
CA ARG A 25 9.12 4.45 -2.62
C ARG A 25 9.84 3.90 -1.38
N ARG A 26 9.38 4.23 -0.17
CA ARG A 26 9.97 3.74 1.09
C ARG A 26 9.44 2.38 1.54
N LEU A 27 8.32 1.91 0.97
CA LEU A 27 7.68 0.66 1.40
C LEU A 27 8.53 -0.59 1.16
N PRO A 28 9.24 -0.76 0.02
CA PRO A 28 10.08 -1.94 -0.19
C PRO A 28 11.22 -2.03 0.82
N ALA A 29 11.87 -0.90 1.13
CA ALA A 29 12.96 -0.83 2.10
C ALA A 29 12.45 -1.15 3.52
N LEU A 30 11.31 -0.59 3.93
CA LEU A 30 10.69 -0.88 5.22
C LEU A 30 10.28 -2.36 5.32
N HIS A 31 9.73 -2.94 4.26
CA HIS A 31 9.39 -4.36 4.21
C HIS A 31 10.62 -5.25 4.37
N GLN A 32 11.72 -4.96 3.68
CA GLN A 32 12.97 -5.71 3.85
C GLN A 32 13.52 -5.59 5.28
N GLN A 33 13.39 -4.42 5.91
CA GLN A 33 13.80 -4.22 7.29
C GLN A 33 12.96 -5.02 8.29
N VAL A 34 11.64 -5.10 8.08
CA VAL A 34 10.75 -5.98 8.87
C VAL A 34 11.15 -7.44 8.72
N MET A 35 11.39 -7.91 7.49
CA MET A 35 11.76 -9.31 7.24
C MET A 35 13.10 -9.67 7.88
N ARG A 36 14.08 -8.77 7.83
CA ARG A 36 15.38 -8.97 8.47
C ARG A 36 15.25 -9.04 9.99
N GLN A 37 14.55 -8.08 10.62
CA GLN A 37 14.34 -8.10 12.07
C GLN A 37 13.51 -9.30 12.54
N PHE A 38 12.52 -9.74 11.74
CA PHE A 38 11.76 -10.95 12.04
C PHE A 38 12.64 -12.19 11.96
N HIS A 39 13.54 -12.27 10.98
CA HIS A 39 14.49 -13.37 10.88
C HIS A 39 15.43 -13.41 12.08
N ASP A 40 16.02 -12.27 12.45
CA ASP A 40 16.88 -12.15 13.63
C ASP A 40 16.11 -12.56 14.91
N TYR A 41 14.85 -12.13 15.04
CA TYR A 41 13.96 -12.53 16.14
C TYR A 41 13.68 -14.04 16.13
N ALA A 42 13.38 -14.62 14.98
CA ALA A 42 13.08 -16.05 14.84
C ALA A 42 14.29 -16.94 15.13
N THR A 43 15.51 -16.48 14.82
CA THR A 43 16.74 -17.21 15.17
C THR A 43 17.08 -17.14 16.65
N ALA A 44 16.66 -16.08 17.34
CA ALA A 44 16.94 -15.88 18.76
C ALA A 44 15.85 -16.46 19.67
N GLU A 45 14.60 -16.55 19.21
CA GLU A 45 13.44 -17.01 19.98
C GLU A 45 13.28 -18.52 19.87
N THR A 46 13.51 -19.24 20.98
CA THR A 46 13.36 -20.70 21.06
C THR A 46 11.92 -21.14 21.39
N ASP A 47 11.06 -20.22 21.84
CA ASP A 47 9.66 -20.48 22.17
C ASP A 47 8.76 -20.40 20.93
N ALA A 48 8.37 -21.57 20.42
CA ALA A 48 7.50 -21.72 19.26
C ALA A 48 6.12 -21.04 19.41
N THR A 49 5.62 -20.91 20.64
CA THR A 49 4.31 -20.30 20.93
C THR A 49 4.36 -18.80 20.72
N GLN A 50 5.41 -18.15 21.22
CA GLN A 50 5.62 -16.71 21.03
C GLN A 50 5.92 -16.37 19.58
N LEU A 51 6.70 -17.21 18.90
CA LEU A 51 6.99 -17.05 17.47
C LEU A 51 5.71 -17.16 16.62
N CYS A 52 4.83 -18.10 16.95
CA CYS A 52 3.53 -18.25 16.30
C CYS A 52 2.63 -17.03 16.53
N ALA A 53 2.57 -16.50 17.75
CA ALA A 53 1.79 -15.31 18.08
C ALA A 53 2.28 -14.07 17.32
N VAL A 54 3.60 -13.83 17.27
CA VAL A 54 4.19 -12.71 16.53
C VAL A 54 3.93 -12.85 15.03
N LYS A 55 4.06 -14.07 14.48
CA LYS A 55 3.76 -14.34 13.06
C LYS A 55 2.29 -14.07 12.73
N ALA A 56 1.35 -14.49 13.58
CA ALA A 56 -0.08 -14.22 13.40
C ALA A 56 -0.39 -12.72 13.43
N GLN A 57 0.22 -11.97 14.35
CA GLN A 57 0.07 -10.51 14.43
C GLN A 57 0.63 -9.80 13.19
N LEU A 58 1.82 -10.20 12.71
CA LEU A 58 2.39 -9.67 11.47
C LEU A 58 1.52 -10.00 10.25
N TYR A 59 1.01 -11.22 10.16
CA TYR A 59 0.12 -11.63 9.07
C TYR A 59 -1.16 -10.78 9.03
N GLY A 60 -1.79 -10.55 10.19
CA GLY A 60 -2.95 -9.67 10.29
C GLY A 60 -2.65 -8.24 9.84
N ALA A 61 -1.52 -7.67 10.28
CA ALA A 61 -1.10 -6.33 9.88
C ALA A 61 -0.82 -6.22 8.38
N PHE A 62 -0.11 -7.19 7.79
CA PHE A 62 0.15 -7.22 6.34
C PHE A 62 -1.14 -7.41 5.53
N ASN A 63 -2.07 -8.24 5.99
CA ASN A 63 -3.34 -8.42 5.29
C ASN A 63 -4.17 -7.12 5.28
N ALA A 64 -4.19 -6.38 6.40
CA ALA A 64 -4.82 -5.06 6.45
C ALA A 64 -4.14 -4.05 5.50
N LEU A 65 -2.80 -4.07 5.42
CA LEU A 65 -2.02 -3.25 4.49
C LEU A 65 -2.34 -3.57 3.03
N ILE A 66 -2.45 -4.86 2.67
CA ILE A 66 -2.78 -5.31 1.31
C ILE A 66 -4.19 -4.85 0.92
N LYS A 67 -5.20 -5.09 1.76
CA LYS A 67 -6.58 -4.65 1.50
C LYS A 67 -6.69 -3.15 1.26
N ARG A 68 -5.98 -2.34 2.04
CA ARG A 68 -5.95 -0.87 1.84
C ARG A 68 -5.32 -0.48 0.50
N ARG A 69 -4.29 -1.20 0.06
CA ARG A 69 -3.68 -0.97 -1.26
C ARG A 69 -4.61 -1.36 -2.40
N GLU A 70 -5.32 -2.49 -2.27
CA GLU A 70 -6.30 -2.95 -3.26
C GLU A 70 -7.45 -1.94 -3.40
N GLN A 71 -8.03 -1.50 -2.29
CA GLN A 71 -9.06 -0.44 -2.29
C GLN A 71 -8.57 0.83 -2.98
N ARG A 72 -7.32 1.21 -2.75
CA ARG A 72 -6.73 2.39 -3.37
C ARG A 72 -6.47 2.19 -4.87
N ALA A 73 -6.09 0.99 -5.29
CA ALA A 73 -5.93 0.66 -6.71
C ALA A 73 -7.28 0.76 -7.44
N GLU A 74 -8.36 0.27 -6.83
CA GLU A 74 -9.72 0.41 -7.36
C GLU A 74 -10.15 1.89 -7.47
N VAL A 75 -9.88 2.70 -6.44
CA VAL A 75 -10.16 4.15 -6.49
C VAL A 75 -9.34 4.85 -7.58
N LEU A 76 -8.06 4.47 -7.75
CA LEU A 76 -7.23 5.03 -8.80
C LEU A 76 -7.73 4.65 -10.19
N LYS A 77 -8.15 3.39 -10.38
CA LYS A 77 -8.73 2.90 -11.63
C LYS A 77 -10.02 3.64 -11.96
N ALA A 78 -10.94 3.80 -11.01
CA ALA A 78 -12.16 4.58 -11.19
C ALA A 78 -11.87 6.04 -11.57
N ARG A 79 -10.83 6.65 -10.94
CA ARG A 79 -10.40 8.01 -11.29
C ARG A 79 -9.80 8.10 -12.69
N MET A 80 -9.04 7.10 -13.12
CA MET A 80 -8.50 7.02 -14.48
C MET A 80 -9.61 6.88 -15.51
N GLU A 81 -10.60 6.02 -15.26
CA GLU A 81 -11.78 5.86 -16.14
C GLU A 81 -12.59 7.16 -16.25
N GLN A 82 -12.79 7.88 -15.14
CA GLN A 82 -13.45 9.19 -15.16
C GLN A 82 -12.65 10.21 -15.97
N HIS A 83 -11.33 10.24 -15.81
CA HIS A 83 -10.46 11.16 -16.55
C HIS A 83 -10.49 10.87 -18.06
N GLN A 84 -10.46 9.59 -18.44
CA GLN A 84 -10.57 9.16 -19.83
C GLN A 84 -11.90 9.60 -20.46
N ARG A 85 -13.03 9.32 -19.78
CA ARG A 85 -14.37 9.76 -20.25
C ARG A 85 -14.48 11.27 -20.39
N HIS A 86 -13.85 12.03 -19.49
CA HIS A 86 -13.86 13.48 -19.57
C HIS A 86 -13.03 14.01 -20.75
N GLN A 87 -11.85 13.42 -21.01
CA GLN A 87 -11.05 13.77 -22.18
C GLN A 87 -11.77 13.43 -23.49
N GLU A 88 -12.41 12.27 -23.57
CA GLU A 88 -13.23 11.87 -24.72
C GLU A 88 -14.39 12.86 -24.95
N GLY A 89 -15.06 13.31 -23.88
CA GLY A 89 -16.11 14.34 -23.96
C GLY A 89 -15.60 15.67 -24.50
N VAL A 90 -14.48 16.18 -23.97
CA VAL A 90 -13.87 17.44 -24.45
C VAL A 90 -13.49 17.34 -25.93
N LEU A 91 -12.92 16.22 -26.37
CA LEU A 91 -12.58 15.99 -27.78
C LEU A 91 -13.84 15.97 -28.67
N ALA A 92 -14.91 15.31 -28.23
CA ALA A 92 -16.18 15.29 -28.96
C ALA A 92 -16.79 16.68 -29.11
N TYR A 93 -16.84 17.47 -28.02
CA TYR A 93 -17.30 18.87 -28.08
C TYR A 93 -16.44 19.73 -29.01
N SER A 94 -15.12 19.54 -29.00
CA SER A 94 -14.19 20.27 -29.87
C SER A 94 -14.41 19.95 -31.35
N ILE A 95 -14.63 18.67 -31.68
CA ILE A 95 -14.95 18.23 -33.05
C ILE A 95 -16.30 18.80 -33.51
N VAL A 96 -17.33 18.77 -32.66
CA VAL A 96 -18.67 19.30 -33.00
C VAL A 96 -18.62 20.81 -33.22
N ASN A 97 -17.87 21.57 -32.40
CA ASN A 97 -17.66 23.00 -32.62
C ASN A 97 -16.93 23.26 -33.95
N LEU A 98 -15.84 22.54 -34.24
CA LEU A 98 -15.08 22.69 -35.48
C LEU A 98 -15.91 22.37 -36.74
N LEU A 99 -16.86 21.43 -36.64
CA LEU A 99 -17.79 21.11 -37.72
C LEU A 99 -18.92 22.15 -37.84
N SER A 100 -19.41 22.69 -36.72
CA SER A 100 -20.44 23.74 -36.72
C SER A 100 -19.91 25.09 -37.20
N GLU A 101 -18.66 25.44 -36.90
CA GLU A 101 -18.03 26.69 -37.36
C GLU A 101 -17.69 26.69 -38.86
N LYS A 102 -17.66 25.52 -39.50
CA LYS A 102 -17.45 25.37 -40.96
C LYS A 102 -18.74 25.27 -41.77
N SER A 103 -19.90 25.32 -41.11
CA SER A 103 -21.24 25.30 -41.71
C SER A 103 -21.79 26.71 -41.84
#